data_AF-A0A1M6TTI1-F1
#
_entry.id   AF-A0A1M6TTI1-F1
#
_cell.length_a   1.000
_cell.length_b   1.000
_cell.length_c   1.000
_cell.angle_alpha   90.00
_cell.angle_beta   90.00
_cell.angle_gamma   90.00
#
_symmetry.space_group_name_H-M   'P 1'
#
loop_
_entity.id
_entity.type
_entity.pdbx_description
1 polymer ?
#
loop_
_entity_poly.entity_id
_entity_poly.type
_entity_poly.pdbx_seq_one_letter_code
_entity_poly.pdbx_strand_id
1 'polypeptide(L)'
;MSSPVSSAAFEKARTGLWGSLQKHLTTIYAAEKEFRAATAFTTTFPFSASSIDPQQLFEYEQQRRLLRDLYVDETTQLDSLVKAVRQKSYEEDEKKQLLLLILGYMDIAATVFGLLDTHRPGKLDKDEELEENAARFERVRNFVRLNIRGLPNLLPRL
;
A
#
# COMPACT_ATOMS: atom_id res chain seq x y z
N MET A 1 -30.70 7.01 -21.75
CA MET A 1 -29.68 6.01 -21.33
C MET A 1 -29.87 5.79 -19.84
N SER A 2 -30.45 4.65 -19.46
CA SER A 2 -30.69 4.32 -18.05
C SER A 2 -29.37 3.87 -17.44
N SER A 3 -28.83 4.62 -16.49
CA SER A 3 -27.73 4.13 -15.67
C SER A 3 -28.17 2.80 -15.02
N PRO A 4 -27.32 1.76 -15.00
CA PRO A 4 -27.63 0.57 -14.23
C PRO A 4 -27.80 1.02 -12.77
N VAL A 5 -28.95 0.71 -12.18
CA VAL A 5 -29.21 1.00 -10.76
C VAL A 5 -28.28 0.08 -10.00
N SER A 6 -27.20 0.63 -9.45
CA SER A 6 -26.28 -0.15 -8.64
C SER A 6 -27.02 -0.74 -7.44
N SER A 7 -26.73 -1.99 -7.12
CA SER A 7 -27.43 -2.69 -6.04
C SER A 7 -27.09 -2.04 -4.69
N ALA A 8 -28.07 -1.98 -3.77
CA ALA A 8 -27.81 -1.53 -2.41
C ALA A 8 -26.70 -2.33 -1.71
N ALA A 9 -26.52 -3.60 -2.10
CA ALA A 9 -25.45 -4.47 -1.63
C ALA A 9 -24.06 -4.01 -2.13
N PHE A 10 -23.96 -3.59 -3.39
CA PHE A 10 -22.72 -3.01 -3.93
C PHE A 10 -22.39 -1.69 -3.24
N GLU A 11 -23.36 -0.77 -3.13
CA GLU A 11 -23.11 0.54 -2.52
C GLU A 11 -22.63 0.43 -1.07
N LYS A 12 -23.20 -0.51 -0.31
CA LYS A 12 -22.73 -0.86 1.02
C LYS A 12 -21.29 -1.40 1.00
N ALA A 13 -20.96 -2.28 0.07
CA ALA A 13 -19.60 -2.82 -0.08
C ALA A 13 -18.59 -1.74 -0.46
N ARG A 14 -18.92 -0.87 -1.42
CA ARG A 14 -18.10 0.25 -1.86
C ARG A 14 -17.83 1.25 -0.73
N THR A 15 -18.88 1.62 0.00
CA THR A 15 -18.77 2.54 1.15
C THR A 15 -17.96 1.91 2.28
N GLY A 16 -18.20 0.62 2.58
CA GLY A 16 -17.44 -0.12 3.59
C GLY A 16 -15.97 -0.27 3.24
N LEU A 17 -15.68 -0.58 1.97
CA LEU A 17 -14.32 -0.61 1.43
C LEU A 17 -13.64 0.74 1.59
N TRP A 18 -14.27 1.82 1.14
CA TRP A 18 -13.72 3.17 1.25
C TRP A 18 -13.39 3.54 2.70
N GLY A 19 -14.35 3.34 3.62
CA GLY A 19 -14.12 3.61 5.04
C GLY A 19 -13.03 2.73 5.67
N SER A 20 -12.87 1.49 5.21
CA SER A 20 -11.75 0.64 5.61
C SER A 20 -10.42 1.19 5.09
N LEU A 21 -10.30 1.48 3.79
CA LEU A 21 -9.08 2.02 3.19
C LEU A 21 -8.64 3.34 3.85
N GLN A 22 -9.58 4.22 4.22
CA GLN A 22 -9.27 5.46 4.95
C GLN A 22 -8.62 5.19 6.32
N LYS A 23 -9.08 4.15 7.04
CA LYS A 23 -8.47 3.76 8.32
C LYS A 23 -7.05 3.24 8.11
N HIS A 24 -6.84 2.38 7.11
CA HIS A 24 -5.52 1.88 6.79
C HIS A 24 -4.56 3.00 6.35
N LEU A 25 -5.04 3.96 5.54
CA LEU A 25 -4.26 5.15 5.20
C LEU A 25 -3.85 5.95 6.43
N THR A 26 -4.73 6.06 7.43
CA THR A 26 -4.39 6.76 8.68
C THR A 26 -3.24 6.06 9.41
N THR A 27 -3.28 4.73 9.47
CA THR A 27 -2.19 3.91 10.04
C THR A 27 -0.89 4.07 9.25
N ILE A 28 -0.95 4.00 7.93
CA ILE A 28 0.22 4.16 7.04
C ILE A 28 0.85 5.55 7.22
N TYR A 29 0.05 6.62 7.25
CA TYR A 29 0.59 7.97 7.45
C TYR A 29 1.14 8.20 8.86
N ALA A 30 0.60 7.54 9.88
CA ALA A 30 1.19 7.55 11.21
C ALA A 30 2.57 6.89 11.21
N ALA A 31 2.69 5.70 10.60
CA ALA A 31 3.96 5.01 10.44
C ALA A 31 4.96 5.80 9.60
N GLU A 32 4.51 6.47 8.52
CA GLU A 32 5.35 7.37 7.73
C GLU A 32 5.95 8.48 8.60
N LYS A 33 5.10 9.15 9.38
CA LYS A 33 5.52 10.26 10.24
C LYS A 33 6.55 9.80 11.27
N GLU A 34 6.32 8.67 11.92
CA GLU A 34 7.23 8.11 12.92
C GLU A 34 8.56 7.68 12.30
N PHE A 35 8.52 7.02 11.14
CA PHE A 35 9.72 6.61 10.42
C PHE A 35 10.55 7.81 9.91
N ARG A 36 9.89 8.87 9.40
CA ARG A 36 10.55 10.11 9.02
C ARG A 36 11.19 10.83 10.20
N ALA A 37 10.54 10.82 11.37
CA ALA A 37 11.13 11.37 12.58
C ALA A 37 12.39 10.59 12.99
N ALA A 38 12.33 9.25 12.95
CA ALA A 38 13.46 8.38 13.28
C ALA A 38 14.62 8.45 12.27
N THR A 39 14.41 9.01 11.08
CA THR A 39 15.45 9.23 10.06
C THR A 39 15.93 10.68 9.97
N ALA A 40 15.38 11.59 10.79
CA ALA A 40 15.67 13.02 10.74
C ALA A 40 17.11 13.40 11.14
N PHE A 41 17.89 12.46 11.70
CA PHE A 41 19.30 12.67 12.01
C PHE A 41 20.18 12.83 10.75
N THR A 42 19.68 12.44 9.57
CA THR A 42 20.39 12.57 8.29
C THR A 42 19.46 12.96 7.16
N THR A 43 20.03 13.60 6.14
CA THR A 43 19.38 13.84 4.84
C THR A 43 20.08 13.10 3.70
N THR A 44 21.17 12.38 4.01
CA THR A 44 21.99 11.65 3.04
C THR A 44 21.82 10.16 3.24
N PHE A 45 21.38 9.48 2.18
CA PHE A 45 21.21 8.03 2.12
C PHE A 45 22.00 7.44 0.95
N PRO A 46 22.59 6.24 1.10
CA PRO A 46 22.62 5.46 2.32
C PRO A 46 23.53 6.07 3.40
N PHE A 47 23.16 5.94 4.68
CA PHE A 47 23.98 6.44 5.80
C PHE A 47 24.91 5.36 6.36
N SER A 48 25.95 5.79 7.09
CA SER A 48 26.84 4.85 7.80
C SER A 48 26.34 4.64 9.22
N ALA A 49 25.91 3.43 9.56
CA ALA A 49 25.41 3.11 10.91
C ALA A 49 26.46 3.34 12.01
N SER A 50 27.75 3.17 11.69
CA SER A 50 28.84 3.37 12.65
C SER A 50 29.09 4.83 13.04
N SER A 51 28.51 5.79 12.32
CA SER A 51 28.65 7.22 12.60
C SER A 51 27.42 7.84 13.27
N ILE A 52 26.38 7.04 13.54
CA ILE A 52 25.15 7.51 14.16
C ILE A 52 25.21 7.23 15.67
N ASP A 53 24.59 8.11 16.45
CA ASP A 53 24.42 7.88 17.88
C ASP A 53 23.66 6.55 18.14
N PRO A 54 24.08 5.71 19.11
CA PRO A 54 23.45 4.42 19.35
C PRO A 54 21.94 4.49 19.63
N GLN A 55 21.48 5.55 20.31
CA GLN A 55 20.05 5.71 20.62
C GLN A 55 19.27 6.03 19.34
N GLN A 56 19.79 6.90 18.48
CA GLN A 56 19.18 7.22 17.19
C GLN A 56 19.14 6.01 16.25
N LEU A 57 20.23 5.21 16.23
CA LEU A 57 20.28 3.99 15.45
C LEU A 57 19.25 2.96 15.93
N PHE A 58 19.11 2.79 17.25
CA PHE A 58 18.10 1.93 17.85
C PHE A 58 16.67 2.35 17.47
N GLU A 59 16.36 3.64 17.60
CA GLU A 59 15.05 4.20 17.23
C GLU A 59 14.74 3.99 15.74
N TYR A 60 15.72 4.25 14.86
CA TYR A 60 15.61 3.94 13.44
C TYR A 60 15.31 2.47 13.18
N GLU A 61 16.06 1.55 13.80
CA GLU A 61 15.88 0.11 13.60
C GLU A 61 14.51 -0.37 14.10
N GLN A 62 14.02 0.19 15.20
CA GLN A 62 12.69 -0.09 15.71
C GLN A 62 11.62 0.38 14.72
N GLN A 63 11.68 1.63 14.27
CA GLN A 63 10.70 2.18 13.35
C GLN A 63 10.75 1.51 11.97
N ARG A 64 11.94 1.12 11.50
CA ARG A 64 12.08 0.33 10.29
C ARG A 64 11.38 -1.03 10.40
N ARG A 65 11.54 -1.72 11.52
CA ARG A 65 10.87 -3.01 11.78
C ARG A 65 9.35 -2.84 11.76
N LEU A 66 8.83 -1.84 12.47
CA LEU A 66 7.40 -1.53 12.48
C LEU A 66 6.83 -1.22 11.09
N LEU A 67 7.54 -0.41 10.30
CA LEU A 67 7.12 -0.10 8.92
C LEU A 67 7.17 -1.33 8.01
N ARG A 68 8.17 -2.20 8.20
CA ARG A 68 8.33 -3.46 7.47
C ARG A 68 7.22 -4.45 7.79
N ASP A 69 6.88 -4.63 9.07
CA ASP A 69 5.80 -5.52 9.48
C ASP A 69 4.44 -5.00 8.98
N LEU A 70 4.21 -3.68 9.07
CA LEU A 70 3.02 -3.05 8.49
C LEU A 70 2.94 -3.30 6.97
N TYR A 71 4.05 -3.24 6.25
CA TYR A 71 4.05 -3.53 4.82
C TYR A 71 3.64 -4.98 4.50
N VAL A 72 4.12 -5.94 5.28
CA VAL A 72 3.77 -7.36 5.13
C VAL A 72 2.28 -7.58 5.39
N ASP A 73 1.76 -6.99 6.47
CA ASP A 73 0.34 -7.08 6.85
C ASP A 73 -0.56 -6.47 5.77
N GLU A 74 -0.25 -5.25 5.33
CA GLU A 74 -1.01 -4.55 4.30
C GLU A 74 -0.98 -5.28 2.96
N THR A 75 0.17 -5.85 2.58
CA THR A 75 0.29 -6.64 1.36
C THR A 75 -0.59 -7.89 1.41
N THR A 76 -0.61 -8.58 2.55
CA THR A 76 -1.44 -9.77 2.76
C THR A 76 -2.94 -9.44 2.74
N GLN A 77 -3.31 -8.33 3.36
CA GLN A 77 -4.68 -7.84 3.34
C GLN A 77 -5.14 -7.44 1.93
N LEU A 78 -4.28 -6.76 1.17
CA LEU A 78 -4.58 -6.34 -0.20
C LEU A 78 -4.80 -7.54 -1.13
N ASP A 79 -3.95 -8.55 -1.06
CA ASP A 79 -4.14 -9.80 -1.81
C ASP A 79 -5.49 -10.46 -1.48
N SER A 80 -5.82 -10.53 -0.18
CA SER A 80 -7.08 -11.11 0.30
C SER A 80 -8.30 -10.31 -0.18
N LEU A 81 -8.21 -8.99 -0.15
CA LEU A 81 -9.27 -8.09 -0.57
C LEU A 81 -9.53 -8.16 -2.08
N VAL A 82 -8.46 -8.20 -2.89
CA VAL A 82 -8.57 -8.37 -4.35
C VAL A 82 -9.20 -9.72 -4.68
N LYS A 83 -8.80 -10.80 -4.00
CA LYS A 83 -9.43 -12.12 -4.17
C LYS A 83 -10.92 -12.09 -3.80
N ALA A 84 -11.29 -11.43 -2.70
CA ALA A 84 -12.68 -11.30 -2.29
C ALA A 84 -13.53 -10.56 -3.34
N VAL A 85 -13.04 -9.44 -3.88
CA VAL A 85 -13.75 -8.69 -4.95
C VAL A 85 -14.01 -9.57 -6.17
N ARG A 86 -13.04 -10.39 -6.58
CA ARG A 86 -13.19 -11.30 -7.72
C ARG A 86 -14.30 -12.34 -7.51
N GLN A 87 -14.37 -12.89 -6.31
CA GLN A 87 -15.29 -13.98 -5.95
C GLN A 87 -16.74 -13.52 -5.77
N LYS A 88 -16.97 -12.23 -5.47
CA LYS A 88 -18.33 -11.69 -5.29
C LYS A 88 -19.09 -11.67 -6.62
N SER A 89 -20.41 -11.86 -6.56
CA SER A 89 -21.29 -11.82 -7.74
C SER A 89 -21.72 -10.40 -8.12
N TYR A 90 -20.80 -9.43 -8.07
CA TYR A 90 -21.03 -8.07 -8.58
C TYR A 90 -20.88 -8.04 -10.11
N GLU A 91 -21.51 -7.05 -10.74
CA GLU A 91 -21.30 -6.78 -12.16
C GLU A 91 -19.85 -6.41 -12.45
N GLU A 92 -19.40 -6.59 -13.69
CA GLU A 92 -18.00 -6.38 -14.05
C GLU A 92 -17.55 -4.94 -13.75
N ASP A 93 -18.36 -3.94 -14.13
CA ASP A 93 -18.05 -2.53 -13.88
C ASP A 93 -18.01 -2.20 -12.38
N GLU A 94 -18.88 -2.82 -11.58
CA GLU A 94 -18.89 -2.70 -10.13
C GLU A 94 -17.59 -3.27 -9.52
N LYS A 95 -17.15 -4.45 -9.97
CA LYS A 95 -15.84 -5.01 -9.56
C LYS A 95 -14.70 -4.08 -9.92
N LYS A 96 -14.71 -3.51 -11.13
CA LYS A 96 -13.68 -2.57 -11.58
C LYS A 96 -13.63 -1.31 -10.73
N GLN A 97 -14.78 -0.78 -10.28
CA GLN A 97 -14.82 0.35 -9.36
C GLN A 97 -14.18 0.02 -7.99
N LEU A 98 -14.45 -1.17 -7.44
CA LEU A 98 -13.80 -1.60 -6.18
C LEU A 98 -12.30 -1.78 -6.36
N LEU A 99 -11.88 -2.39 -7.46
CA LEU A 99 -10.46 -2.55 -7.81
C LEU A 99 -9.76 -1.21 -8.02
N LEU A 100 -10.45 -0.20 -8.56
CA LEU A 100 -9.90 1.15 -8.71
C LEU A 100 -9.64 1.82 -7.35
N LEU A 101 -10.57 1.68 -6.39
CA LEU A 101 -10.36 2.17 -5.02
C LEU A 101 -9.15 1.49 -4.36
N ILE A 102 -9.03 0.17 -4.53
CA ILE A 102 -7.87 -0.59 -4.04
C ILE A 102 -6.58 -0.08 -4.70
N LEU A 103 -6.57 0.15 -6.02
CA LEU A 103 -5.39 0.65 -6.71
C LEU A 103 -4.95 2.02 -6.19
N GLY A 104 -5.88 2.96 -6.00
CA GLY A 104 -5.57 4.27 -5.47
C GLY A 104 -4.92 4.19 -4.08
N TYR A 105 -5.43 3.30 -3.23
CA TYR A 105 -4.80 2.99 -1.95
C TYR A 105 -3.39 2.41 -2.11
N MET A 106 -3.22 1.39 -2.96
CA MET A 106 -1.91 0.76 -3.21
C MET A 106 -0.87 1.76 -3.71
N ASP A 107 -1.25 2.67 -4.60
CA ASP A 107 -0.34 3.67 -5.14
C ASP A 107 0.14 4.64 -4.04
N ILE A 108 -0.72 5.02 -3.09
CA ILE A 108 -0.33 5.82 -1.92
C ILE A 108 0.56 4.99 -0.98
N ALA A 109 0.13 3.78 -0.61
CA ALA A 109 0.88 2.90 0.27
C ALA A 109 2.30 2.64 -0.26
N ALA A 110 2.47 2.45 -1.57
CA ALA A 110 3.76 2.24 -2.21
C ALA A 110 4.73 3.42 -1.99
N THR A 111 4.23 4.66 -1.96
CA THR A 111 5.09 5.83 -1.69
C THR A 111 5.65 5.83 -0.27
N VAL A 112 4.88 5.36 0.71
CA VAL A 112 5.31 5.27 2.10
C VAL A 112 6.22 4.07 2.31
N PHE A 113 5.85 2.89 1.81
CA PHE A 113 6.67 1.69 1.97
C PHE A 113 7.98 1.74 1.19
N GLY A 114 8.06 2.54 0.12
CA GLY A 114 9.32 2.86 -0.57
C GLY A 114 10.38 3.53 0.31
N LEU A 115 10.00 4.02 1.51
CA LEU A 115 10.95 4.51 2.51
C LEU A 115 11.87 3.40 3.04
N LEU A 116 11.43 2.14 3.08
CA LEU A 116 12.23 0.99 3.52
C LEU A 116 13.46 0.75 2.63
N ASP A 117 13.38 1.15 1.36
CA ASP A 117 14.44 1.03 0.36
C ASP A 117 15.29 2.30 0.27
N THR A 118 14.65 3.46 0.32
CA THR A 118 15.32 4.76 0.11
C THR A 118 16.05 5.28 1.35
N HIS A 119 15.56 4.97 2.55
CA HIS A 119 16.10 5.50 3.81
C HIS A 119 16.86 4.41 4.58
N ARG A 120 17.81 3.74 3.92
CA ARG A 120 18.56 2.60 4.47
C ARG A 120 20.01 2.93 4.84
N PRO A 121 20.64 2.19 5.76
CA PRO A 121 22.09 2.22 5.93
C PRO A 121 22.79 1.59 4.73
N GLY A 122 24.09 1.89 4.57
CA GLY A 122 24.90 1.35 3.47
C GLY A 122 25.14 -0.15 3.56
N LYS A 123 25.11 -0.71 4.77
CA LYS A 123 25.10 -2.15 5.02
C LYS A 123 23.81 -2.49 5.76
N LEU A 124 22.98 -3.30 5.12
CA LEU A 124 21.79 -3.88 5.70
C LEU A 124 21.76 -5.35 5.27
N ASP A 125 21.49 -6.23 6.21
CA ASP A 125 21.31 -7.64 5.88
C ASP A 125 20.10 -7.83 4.98
N LYS A 126 20.16 -8.86 4.14
CA LYS A 126 19.08 -9.20 3.24
C LYS A 126 17.85 -9.64 4.06
N ASP A 127 16.70 -9.06 3.75
CA ASP A 127 15.42 -9.39 4.36
C ASP A 127 14.56 -10.13 3.32
N GLU A 128 14.65 -11.46 3.31
CA GLU A 128 14.00 -12.30 2.29
C GLU A 128 12.48 -12.19 2.34
N GLU A 129 11.90 -12.11 3.54
CA GLU A 129 10.45 -11.94 3.71
C GLU A 129 9.98 -10.57 3.17
N LEU A 130 10.77 -9.50 3.37
CA LEU A 130 10.47 -8.20 2.78
C LEU A 130 10.51 -8.25 1.25
N GLU A 131 11.50 -8.91 0.66
CA GLU A 131 11.61 -9.07 -0.79
C GLU A 131 10.44 -9.87 -1.38
N GLU A 132 10.07 -10.97 -0.73
CA GLU A 132 8.93 -11.80 -1.13
C GLU A 132 7.61 -11.02 -1.08
N ASN A 133 7.41 -10.23 -0.03
CA ASN A 133 6.23 -9.38 0.09
C ASN A 133 6.26 -8.23 -0.91
N ALA A 134 7.42 -7.66 -1.22
CA ALA A 134 7.54 -6.66 -2.29
C ALA A 134 7.15 -7.23 -3.67
N ALA A 135 7.62 -8.43 -3.98
CA ALA A 135 7.21 -9.13 -5.21
C ALA A 135 5.72 -9.48 -5.20
N ARG A 136 5.15 -9.85 -4.04
CA ARG A 136 3.70 -10.09 -3.89
C ARG A 136 2.90 -8.81 -4.11
N PHE A 137 3.29 -7.70 -3.49
CA PHE A 137 2.64 -6.40 -3.62
C PHE A 137 2.57 -5.96 -5.08
N GLU A 138 3.70 -6.00 -5.80
CA GLU A 138 3.73 -5.62 -7.22
C GLU A 138 2.92 -6.58 -8.10
N ARG A 139 2.89 -7.88 -7.80
CA ARG A 139 1.98 -8.83 -8.50
C ARG A 139 0.52 -8.46 -8.31
N VAL A 140 0.09 -8.17 -7.08
CA VAL A 140 -1.29 -7.75 -6.78
C VAL A 140 -1.60 -6.43 -7.50
N ARG A 141 -0.69 -5.45 -7.45
CA ARG A 141 -0.86 -4.14 -8.08
C ARG A 141 -1.01 -4.24 -9.59
N ASN A 142 -0.17 -5.05 -10.24
CA ASN A 142 -0.23 -5.29 -11.67
C ASN A 142 -1.50 -6.05 -12.06
N PHE A 143 -1.92 -7.03 -11.24
CA PHE A 143 -3.20 -7.69 -11.44
C PHE A 143 -4.37 -6.69 -11.41
N VAL A 144 -4.43 -5.84 -10.38
CA VAL A 144 -5.48 -4.83 -10.25
C VAL A 144 -5.48 -3.90 -11.47
N ARG A 145 -4.32 -3.37 -11.86
CA ARG A 145 -4.15 -2.50 -13.04
C ARG A 145 -4.65 -3.13 -14.34
N LEU A 146 -4.38 -4.42 -14.54
CA LEU A 146 -4.85 -5.13 -15.73
C LEU A 146 -6.37 -5.31 -15.74
N ASN A 147 -6.97 -5.56 -14.58
CA ASN A 147 -8.41 -5.84 -14.47
C ASN A 147 -9.28 -4.58 -14.51
N ILE A 148 -8.72 -3.39 -14.29
CA ILE A 148 -9.45 -2.11 -14.45
C ILE A 148 -9.34 -1.53 -15.87
N ARG A 149 -8.55 -2.15 -16.77
CA ARG A 149 -8.44 -1.68 -18.16
C ARG A 149 -9.79 -1.79 -18.87
N GLY A 150 -10.06 -0.83 -19.76
CA GLY A 150 -11.26 -0.86 -20.59
C GLY A 150 -12.53 -0.41 -19.86
N LEU A 151 -12.45 0.31 -18.73
CA LEU A 151 -13.56 1.14 -18.25
C LEU A 151 -13.78 2.27 -19.26
N PRO A 152 -14.83 2.23 -20.11
CA PRO A 152 -15.17 3.37 -20.93
C PRO A 152 -15.61 4.46 -19.95
N ASN A 153 -15.00 5.65 -20.02
CA ASN A 153 -15.43 6.87 -19.31
C ASN A 153 -14.81 7.18 -17.92
N LEU A 154 -13.75 6.49 -17.46
CA LEU A 154 -13.12 6.83 -16.16
C LEU A 154 -11.82 7.65 -16.24
N LEU A 155 -11.23 7.78 -17.42
CA LEU A 155 -10.16 8.75 -17.68
C LEU A 155 -10.64 9.70 -18.78
N PRO A 156 -10.66 11.04 -18.57
CA PRO A 156 -10.78 11.95 -19.70
C PRO A 156 -9.63 11.62 -20.65
N ARG A 157 -9.95 11.44 -21.94
CA ARG A 157 -8.92 11.29 -22.97
C ARG A 157 -8.05 12.54 -22.90
N LEU A 158 -6.81 12.39 -22.45
CA LEU A 158 -5.78 13.43 -22.55
C LEU A 158 -5.48 13.71 -24.02
#